data_AF-A0A212PLI2-F1
#
_entry.id   AF-A0A212PLI2-F1
#
_cell.length_a   1.000
_cell.length_b   1.000
_cell.length_c   1.000
_cell.angle_alpha   90.00
_cell.angle_beta   90.00
_cell.angle_gamma   90.00
#
_symmetry.space_group_name_H-M   'P 1'
#
loop_
_entity.id
_entity.type
_entity.pdbx_description
1 polymer ?
#
loop_
_entity_poly.entity_id
_entity_poly.type
_entity_poly.pdbx_seq_one_letter_code
_entity_poly.pdbx_strand_id
1 'polypeptide(L)' 'MGRMRENPRYNVISMRISDEEREVLEKIMDETHKTVSDIMREAMEIVKNRLQPALEKAA' A
#
# COMPACT_ATOMS: atom_id res chain seq x y z
N MET A 1 11.75 -23.80 -6.21
CA MET A 1 10.47 -23.87 -6.96
C MET A 1 9.55 -22.78 -6.43
N GLY A 2 9.42 -21.66 -7.15
CA GLY A 2 8.62 -20.52 -6.71
C GLY A 2 7.14 -20.84 -6.78
N ARG A 3 6.40 -20.66 -5.68
CA ARG A 3 4.93 -20.75 -5.67
C ARG A 3 4.38 -19.73 -6.66
N MET A 4 3.75 -20.20 -7.74
CA MET A 4 2.94 -19.36 -8.62
C MET A 4 1.87 -18.69 -7.77
N ARG A 5 2.00 -17.38 -7.53
CA ARG A 5 0.92 -16.59 -6.91
C ARG A 5 -0.20 -16.50 -7.94
N GLU A 6 -1.42 -16.87 -7.53
CA GLU A 6 -2.62 -16.95 -8.40
C GLU A 6 -2.98 -15.61 -9.06
N ASN A 7 -2.49 -14.48 -8.54
CA ASN A 7 -2.65 -13.16 -9.15
C ASN A 7 -1.31 -12.41 -9.18
N PRO A 8 -0.50 -12.55 -10.25
CA PRO A 8 0.71 -11.77 -10.39
C PRO A 8 0.35 -10.28 -10.55
N ARG A 9 0.94 -9.44 -9.68
CA ARG A 9 0.76 -7.99 -9.70
C ARG A 9 1.89 -7.38 -10.52
N TYR A 10 1.56 -6.92 -11.72
CA TYR A 10 2.55 -6.38 -12.68
C TYR A 10 2.70 -4.86 -12.62
N ASN A 11 1.72 -4.15 -12.08
CA ASN A 11 1.74 -2.70 -12.03
C ASN A 11 2.63 -2.23 -10.89
N VAL A 12 3.63 -1.41 -11.22
CA VAL A 12 4.55 -0.78 -10.27
C VAL A 12 4.18 0.68 -10.11
N ILE A 13 4.16 1.16 -8.87
CA ILE A 13 3.94 2.57 -8.55
C ILE A 13 5.27 3.14 -8.06
N SER A 14 5.71 4.25 -8.67
CA SER A 14 6.82 5.05 -8.18
C SER A 14 6.26 6.21 -7.39
N MET A 15 6.72 6.39 -6.15
CA MET A 15 6.28 7.46 -5.26
C MET A 15 7.47 8.33 -4.88
N ARG A 16 7.26 9.64 -4.81
CA ARG A 16 8.23 10.60 -4.26
C ARG A 16 7.80 10.91 -2.83
N ILE A 17 8.77 10.85 -1.91
CA ILE A 17 8.58 11.15 -0.49
C ILE A 17 9.76 12.00 -0.03
N SER A 18 9.54 12.76 1.03
CA SER A 18 10.60 13.44 1.78
C SER A 18 11.44 12.45 2.60
N ASP A 19 12.57 12.92 3.12
CA ASP A 19 13.44 12.13 4.00
C ASP A 19 12.72 11.75 5.30
N GLU A 20 11.93 12.67 5.87
CA GLU A 20 11.13 12.43 7.09
C GLU A 20 10.08 11.32 6.88
N GLU A 21 9.34 11.38 5.77
CA GLU A 21 8.35 10.36 5.42
C GLU A 21 9.00 9.00 5.19
N ARG A 22 10.21 8.98 4.63
CA ARG A 22 10.98 7.75 4.44
C ARG A 22 11.39 7.14 5.78
N GLU A 23 11.90 7.92 6.72
CA GLU A 23 12.29 7.42 8.04
C GLU A 23 11.10 6.83 8.80
N VAL A 24 9.94 7.49 8.72
CA VAL A 24 8.70 6.98 9.31
C VAL A 24 8.30 5.65 8.67
N LEU A 25 8.38 5.56 7.33
CA LEU A 25 8.06 4.34 6.61
C LEU A 25 8.98 3.17 6.99
N GLU A 26 10.29 3.43 7.12
CA GLU A 26 11.27 2.42 7.56
C GLU A 26 10.94 1.91 8.98
N LYS A 27 10.63 2.80 9.93
CA LYS A 27 10.21 2.40 11.29
C LYS A 27 8.96 1.52 11.29
N ILE A 28 7.95 1.89 10.48
CA ILE A 28 6.72 1.09 10.37
C ILE A 28 7.02 -0.30 9.80
N MET A 29 7.90 -0.39 8.81
CA MET A 29 8.31 -1.68 8.25
C MET A 29 8.98 -2.56 9.31
N ASP A 30 9.87 -1.98 10.13
CA ASP A 30 10.57 -2.70 11.19
C ASP A 30 9.62 -3.19 12.29
N GLU A 31 8.68 -2.36 12.73
CA GLU A 31 7.72 -2.70 13.78
C GLU A 31 6.67 -3.74 13.32
N THR A 32 6.24 -3.66 12.06
CA THR A 32 5.18 -4.52 11.53
C THR A 32 5.70 -5.75 10.80
N HIS A 33 6.99 -5.79 10.49
CA HIS A 33 7.63 -6.77 9.59
C HIS A 33 6.97 -6.86 8.21
N LYS A 34 6.36 -5.78 7.74
CA LYS A 34 5.66 -5.70 6.45
C LYS A 34 6.50 -4.97 5.41
N THR A 35 6.32 -5.34 4.14
CA THR A 35 6.94 -4.59 3.04
C THR A 35 6.19 -3.28 2.78
N VAL A 36 6.85 -2.29 2.16
CA VAL A 36 6.19 -1.06 1.67
C VAL A 36 4.92 -1.37 0.87
N SER A 37 4.97 -2.40 0.03
CA SER A 37 3.82 -2.78 -0.78
C SER A 37 2.66 -3.35 0.04
N ASP A 38 2.94 -4.07 1.14
CA ASP A 38 1.91 -4.55 2.07
C ASP A 38 1.26 -3.37 2.80
N ILE A 39 2.08 -2.46 3.34
CA ILE A 39 1.63 -1.26 4.05
C ILE A 39 0.76 -0.40 3.13
N MET A 40 1.20 -0.15 1.89
CA MET A 40 0.43 0.65 0.93
C MET A 40 -0.90 -0.01 0.55
N ARG A 41 -0.99 -1.34 0.51
CA ARG A 41 -2.27 -2.03 0.28
C ARG A 41 -3.24 -1.82 1.43
N GLU A 42 -2.76 -1.92 2.66
CA GLU A 42 -3.58 -1.66 3.84
C GLU A 42 -4.04 -0.20 3.87
N ALA A 43 -3.14 0.74 3.57
CA ALA A 43 -3.49 2.15 3.46
C ALA A 43 -4.55 2.40 2.37
N MET A 44 -4.42 1.78 1.19
CA MET A 44 -5.42 1.88 0.12
C MET A 44 -6.79 1.36 0.56
N GLU A 45 -6.88 0.22 1.25
CA GLU A 45 -8.15 -0.31 1.75
C GLU A 45 -8.77 0.61 2.83
N ILE A 46 -7.95 1.16 3.74
CA ILE A 46 -8.42 2.13 4.75
C ILE A 46 -8.99 3.38 4.07
N VAL A 47 -8.27 3.94 3.10
CA VAL A 47 -8.71 5.12 2.35
C VAL A 47 -9.95 4.82 1.53
N LYS A 48 -10.00 3.68 0.85
CA LYS A 48 -11.17 3.22 0.09
C LYS A 48 -12.40 3.12 0.98
N ASN A 49 -12.30 2.44 2.12
CA ASN A 49 -13.41 2.29 3.06
C ASN A 49 -13.89 3.64 3.62
N ARG A 50 -12.95 4.59 3.83
CA ARG A 50 -13.29 5.96 4.23
C ARG A 50 -14.02 6.73 3.13
N LEU A 51 -13.66 6.49 1.87
CA LEU A 51 -14.20 7.18 0.70
C LEU A 51 -15.36 6.43 0.01
N GLN A 52 -15.73 5.25 0.48
CA GLN A 52 -16.82 4.41 -0.02
C GLN A 52 -18.10 5.21 -0.34
N PRO A 53 -18.64 6.09 0.55
CA PRO A 53 -19.85 6.87 0.24
C PRO A 53 -19.67 7.95 -0.85
N ALA A 54 -18.44 8.31 -1.19
CA ALA A 54 -18.13 9.28 -2.25
C ALA A 54 -17.82 8.60 -3.59
N LEU A 55 -17.17 7.43 -3.58
CA LEU A 55 -16.84 6.67 -4.78
C LEU A 55 -18.08 6.03 -5.43
N GLU A 56 -19.06 5.59 -4.63
CA GLU A 56 -20.33 5.05 -5.13
C GLU A 56 -21.23 6.09 -5.82
N LYS A 57 -20.97 7.40 -5.62
CA LYS A 57 -21.70 8.48 -6.30
C LYS A 57 -21.06 8.90 -7.64
N ALA A 58 -19.84 8.45 -7.91
CA ALA A 58 -19.07 8.83 -9.09
C ALA A 58 -19.01 7.72 -10.16
N ALA A 59 -19.52 6.53 -9.86
CA ALA A 59 -19.65 5.39 -10.76
C ALA A 59 -21.11 5.23 -11.21
#